data_AF-A0A7X0Y6Q7-F1
#
_entry.id   AF-A0A7X0Y6Q7-F1
#
_cell.length_a   1.000
_cell.length_b   1.000
_cell.length_c   1.000
_cell.angle_alpha   90.00
_cell.angle_beta   90.00
_cell.angle_gamma   90.00
#
_symmetry.space_group_name_H-M   'P 1'
#
loop_
_entity.id
_entity.type
_entity.pdbx_description
1 polymer ?
#
loop_
_entity_poly.entity_id
_entity_poly.type
_entity_poly.pdbx_seq_one_letter_code
_entity_poly.pdbx_strand_id
1 'polypeptide(L)' 'MDHEHDILGFRYTLEEIRAKFTHCGTLEEPERTNELVNLMDILEQQYGTYQLNPSEEFMKKEEVRLYREISMARNI' A
#
# COMPACT_ATOMS: atom_id res chain seq x y z
N MET A 1 -18.84 -9.86 -12.99
CA MET A 1 -17.48 -10.19 -12.52
C MET A 1 -17.44 -9.73 -11.09
N ASP A 2 -17.98 -10.59 -10.24
CA ASP A 2 -18.03 -10.41 -8.80
C ASP A 2 -16.64 -10.68 -8.27
N HIS A 3 -15.88 -9.62 -7.98
CA HIS A 3 -14.76 -9.77 -7.06
C HIS A 3 -15.29 -9.55 -5.66
N GLU A 4 -15.74 -10.67 -5.10
CA GLU A 4 -16.07 -10.86 -3.70
C GLU A 4 -15.08 -10.11 -2.82
N HIS A 5 -15.65 -9.22 -2.01
CA HIS A 5 -15.03 -8.72 -0.78
C HIS A 5 -14.76 -9.91 0.14
N ASP A 6 -13.61 -10.57 -0.04
CA ASP A 6 -13.07 -11.53 0.91
C ASP A 6 -12.43 -10.77 2.09
N ILE A 7 -13.28 -10.27 2.98
CA ILE A 7 -12.88 -9.83 4.32
C ILE A 7 -12.65 -11.10 5.15
N LEU A 8 -11.52 -11.80 4.96
CA LEU A 8 -11.05 -12.90 5.82
C LEU A 8 -9.58 -13.28 5.48
N GLY A 9 -8.60 -12.62 6.10
CA GLY A 9 -7.26 -13.19 6.33
C GLY A 9 -6.25 -13.27 5.17
N PHE A 10 -6.53 -12.73 3.98
CA PHE A 10 -5.55 -12.71 2.89
C PHE A 10 -4.42 -11.72 3.17
N ARG A 11 -3.21 -12.25 3.39
CA ARG A 11 -1.98 -11.45 3.36
C ARG A 11 -1.57 -11.23 1.91
N TYR A 12 -1.24 -10.00 1.56
CA TYR A 12 -0.68 -9.66 0.26
C TYR A 12 0.84 -9.67 0.37
N THR A 13 1.49 -10.27 -0.61
CA THR A 13 2.94 -10.13 -0.76
C THR A 13 3.30 -8.72 -1.23
N LEU A 14 4.54 -8.30 -1.00
CA LEU A 14 5.02 -7.00 -1.49
C LEU A 14 4.95 -6.88 -3.03
N GLU A 15 5.14 -7.99 -3.74
CA GLU A 15 5.02 -8.02 -5.20
C GLU A 15 3.57 -7.75 -5.66
N GLU A 16 2.58 -8.37 -5.01
CA GLU A 16 1.16 -8.11 -5.28
C GLU A 16 0.77 -6.66 -4.96
N ILE A 17 1.27 -6.11 -3.85
CA ILE A 17 1.03 -4.70 -3.48
C ILE A 17 1.66 -3.77 -4.53
N ARG A 18 2.87 -4.07 -5.03
CA ARG A 18 3.50 -3.31 -6.12
C ARG A 18 2.71 -3.37 -7.43
N ALA A 19 2.20 -4.54 -7.78
CA ALA A 19 1.37 -4.71 -8.97
C ALA A 19 0.09 -3.87 -8.87
N LYS A 20 -0.58 -3.91 -7.71
CA LYS A 20 -1.76 -3.07 -7.44
C LYS A 20 -1.43 -1.58 -7.46
N PHE A 21 -0.31 -1.18 -6.86
CA PHE A 21 0.13 0.22 -6.90
C PHE A 21 0.37 0.71 -8.34
N THR A 22 0.95 -0.12 -9.20
CA THR A 22 1.14 0.20 -10.62
C THR A 22 -0.20 0.40 -11.32
N HIS A 23 -1.19 -0.45 -11.00
CA HIS A 23 -2.54 -0.34 -11.53
C HIS A 23 -3.26 0.95 -11.07
N CYS A 24 -3.00 1.46 -9.86
CA CYS A 24 -3.54 2.74 -9.42
C CYS A 24 -3.22 3.89 -10.39
N GLY A 25 -2.09 3.83 -11.11
CA GLY A 25 -1.72 4.84 -12.11
C GLY A 25 -2.68 4.92 -13.31
N THR A 26 -3.56 3.93 -13.50
CA THR A 26 -4.57 3.92 -14.57
C THR A 26 -5.97 4.33 -14.09
N LEU A 27 -6.15 4.57 -12.78
CA LEU A 27 -7.45 4.91 -12.19
C LEU A 27 -7.65 6.43 -12.16
N GLU A 28 -8.92 6.85 -12.23
CA GLU A 28 -9.31 8.25 -12.07
C GLU A 28 -9.59 8.61 -10.60
N GLU A 29 -9.60 9.89 -10.28
CA GLU A 29 -10.05 10.36 -8.96
C GLU A 29 -11.57 10.19 -8.80
N PRO A 30 -12.09 9.83 -7.62
CA PRO A 30 -11.37 9.61 -6.35
C PRO A 30 -10.91 8.16 -6.13
N GLU A 31 -11.19 7.26 -7.07
CA GLU A 31 -10.93 5.82 -6.95
C GLU A 31 -9.43 5.55 -6.77
N ARG A 32 -8.57 6.24 -7.54
CA ARG A 32 -7.11 6.18 -7.36
C ARG A 32 -6.72 6.47 -5.92
N THR A 33 -7.19 7.57 -5.34
CA THR A 33 -6.87 7.96 -3.97
C THR A 33 -7.33 6.93 -2.95
N ASN A 34 -8.54 6.38 -3.11
CA ASN A 34 -9.06 5.34 -2.22
C ASN A 34 -8.20 4.07 -2.27
N GLU A 35 -7.82 3.62 -3.47
CA GLU A 35 -6.96 2.45 -3.62
C GLU A 35 -5.56 2.67 -3.04
N LEU A 36 -4.97 3.86 -3.21
CA LEU A 36 -3.69 4.19 -2.58
C LEU A 36 -3.79 4.15 -1.05
N VAL A 37 -4.88 4.64 -0.46
CA VAL A 37 -5.12 4.55 0.99
C VAL A 37 -5.28 3.10 1.44
N ASN A 38 -6.02 2.27 0.69
CA ASN A 38 -6.17 0.85 0.99
C ASN A 38 -4.82 0.11 0.98
N LEU A 39 -3.94 0.38 0.02
CA LEU A 39 -2.60 -0.23 -0.04
C LEU A 39 -1.71 0.22 1.12
N MET A 40 -1.82 1.48 1.56
CA MET A 40 -1.13 1.96 2.75
C MET A 40 -1.60 1.19 4.00
N ASP A 41 -2.90 1.08 4.23
CA ASP A 41 -3.47 0.35 5.38
C ASP A 41 -3.02 -1.13 5.39
N ILE A 42 -2.99 -1.78 4.22
CA ILE A 42 -2.46 -3.15 4.07
C ILE A 42 -1.00 -3.23 4.54
N LEU A 43 -0.14 -2.31 4.10
CA LEU A 43 1.27 -2.29 4.50
C LEU A 43 1.45 -1.98 5.99
N GLU A 44 0.59 -1.16 6.57
CA GLU A 44 0.61 -0.87 8.00
C GLU A 44 0.22 -2.10 8.82
N GLN A 45 -0.89 -2.74 8.46
CA GLN A 45 -1.42 -3.88 9.20
C GLN A 45 -0.57 -5.14 9.05
N GLN A 46 -0.06 -5.43 7.85
CA GLN A 46 0.66 -6.68 7.59
C GLN A 46 2.14 -6.60 7.91
N TYR A 47 2.77 -5.44 7.70
CA TYR A 47 4.22 -5.27 7.79
C TYR A 47 4.66 -4.25 8.86
N GLY A 48 3.71 -3.58 9.52
CA GLY A 48 4.01 -2.62 10.59
C GLY A 48 4.79 -1.40 10.08
N THR A 49 4.49 -0.94 8.86
CA THR A 49 5.25 0.12 8.17
C THR A 49 5.07 1.52 8.76
N TYR A 50 4.01 1.76 9.55
CA TYR A 50 3.79 3.04 10.24
C TYR A 50 4.55 3.11 11.57
N GLN A 51 5.54 4.01 11.64
CA GLN A 51 6.28 4.33 12.86
C GLN A 51 6.53 5.84 12.95
N LEU A 52 6.35 6.41 14.16
CA LEU A 52 6.53 7.85 14.40
C LEU A 52 8.00 8.30 14.32
N ASN A 53 8.93 7.44 14.77
CA ASN A 53 10.38 7.70 14.77
C ASN A 53 11.13 6.45 14.28
N PRO A 54 11.07 6.13 12.99
CA PRO A 54 11.69 4.93 12.44
C PRO A 54 13.21 5.04 12.47
N SER A 55 13.89 3.93 12.75
CA SER A 55 15.36 3.84 12.60
C SER A 55 15.75 3.85 11.12
N GLU A 56 17.01 4.21 10.83
CA GLU A 56 17.51 4.14 9.44
C GLU A 56 17.43 2.73 8.86
N GLU A 57 17.66 1.70 9.67
CA GLU A 57 17.53 0.30 9.25
C GLU A 57 16.08 -0.05 8.90
N PHE A 58 15.12 0.43 9.69
CA PHE A 58 13.71 0.28 9.39
C PHE A 58 13.34 0.97 8.07
N MET A 59 13.85 2.18 7.84
CA MET A 59 13.63 2.93 6.59
C MET A 59 14.24 2.27 5.35
N LYS A 60 15.19 1.35 5.52
CA LYS A 60 15.80 0.59 4.42
C LYS A 60 14.97 -0.62 3.99
N LYS A 61 14.01 -1.06 4.82
CA LYS A 61 13.13 -2.19 4.51
C LYS A 61 12.29 -1.92 3.27
N GLU A 62 12.07 -2.96 2.47
CA GLU A 62 11.40 -2.81 1.18
C GLU A 62 9.94 -2.40 1.33
N GLU A 63 9.24 -2.96 2.32
CA GLU A 63 7.86 -2.64 2.67
C GLU A 63 7.69 -1.15 3.06
N VAL A 64 8.66 -0.60 3.79
CA VAL A 64 8.62 0.80 4.26
C VAL A 64 8.90 1.74 3.12
N ARG A 65 9.82 1.38 2.21
CA ARG A 65 10.06 2.13 0.97
C ARG A 65 8.80 2.18 0.13
N LEU A 66 8.14 1.04 -0.09
CA LEU A 66 6.90 0.95 -0.86
C LEU A 66 5.78 1.79 -0.23
N TYR A 67 5.59 1.71 1.09
CA TYR A 67 4.62 2.53 1.81
C TYR A 67 4.84 4.03 1.56
N ARG A 68 6.11 4.49 1.57
CA ARG A 68 6.45 5.89 1.29
C ARG A 68 6.20 6.27 -0.16
N GLU A 69 6.51 5.39 -1.12
CA GLU A 69 6.22 5.61 -2.54
C GLU A 69 4.72 5.84 -2.78
N ILE A 70 3.88 4.99 -2.19
CA ILE A 70 2.41 5.10 -2.26
C ILE A 70 1.93 6.38 -1.58
N SER A 71 2.44 6.68 -0.38
CA SER A 71 2.09 7.90 0.36
C SER A 71 2.44 9.17 -0.42
N MET A 72 3.54 9.19 -1.17
CA MET A 72 3.91 10.32 -2.01
C MET A 72 2.96 10.43 -3.21
N ALA A 73 2.66 9.31 -3.88
CA ALA A 73 1.76 9.28 -5.03
C ALA A 73 0.34 9.76 -4.71
N ARG A 74 -0.14 9.50 -3.49
CA ARG A 74 -1.45 9.97 -3.00
C ARG A 74 -1.53 11.49 -2.88
N ASN A 75 -0.41 12.16 -2.62
CA ASN A 75 -0.37 13.61 -2.38
C ASN A 75 -0.12 14.42 -3.67
N ILE A 76 -0.15 13.78 -4.86
CA ILE A 76 0.03 14.38 -6.20
C ILE A 76 -1.32 14.41 -6.91
#